data_AF-A0A6B3TS09-F1
#
_entry.id   AF-A0A6B3TS09-F1
#
_cell.length_a   1.000
_cell.length_b   1.000
_cell.length_c   1.000
_cell.angle_alpha   90.00
_cell.angle_beta   90.00
_cell.angle_gamma   90.00
#
_symmetry.space_group_name_H-M   'P 1'
#
loop_
_entity.id
_entity.type
_entity.pdbx_description
1 polymer ?
#
loop_
_entity_poly.entity_id
_entity_poly.type
_entity_poly.pdbx_seq_one_letter_code
_entity_poly.pdbx_strand_id
1 'polypeptide(L)'
;MGARESLAKKIAWISVVSNIILTLGKMIIGWYGNSDAVFADGIHSAADVVASVIVLSVIKIANKPADEEHPYGHGKAEVIVSGVVGILLFLVSIYVIYEGIVGFIHPFESPTMLTMWVALFSYVSKVILYRSSLRVARQHNSKAIEAIAFDHKADIAASMAAAIGVLLSLAGERFDIGFLLYGDKVASIFVAYLIFKIAKEMLTEAFDILLERNINHETLQEYITIINKFPEVRRLDRIRAREHGHYVLVDLRISIDHFKTIKEGHDLAKAIKEKLMDEYDNIEEVLIHLNPYFPENE
;
A
#
# COMPACT_ATOMS: atom_id res chain seq x y z
N MET A 1 17.71 -17.99 -15.34
CA MET A 1 16.54 -17.21 -14.87
C MET A 1 15.44 -18.10 -14.27
N GLY A 2 15.09 -19.25 -14.86
CA GLY A 2 13.97 -20.09 -14.40
C GLY A 2 14.00 -20.62 -12.95
N ALA A 3 15.17 -20.97 -12.38
CA ALA A 3 15.25 -21.48 -11.00
C ALA A 3 15.07 -20.39 -9.92
N ARG A 4 15.46 -19.14 -10.22
CA ARG A 4 15.23 -17.99 -9.32
C ARG A 4 13.75 -17.58 -9.36
N GLU A 5 13.19 -17.54 -10.55
CA GLU A 5 11.79 -17.19 -10.77
C GLU A 5 10.83 -18.25 -10.18
N SER A 6 11.18 -19.53 -10.26
CA SER A 6 10.39 -20.62 -9.66
C SER A 6 10.42 -20.59 -8.13
N LEU A 7 11.57 -20.28 -7.51
CA LEU A 7 11.69 -20.14 -6.06
C LEU A 7 10.93 -18.91 -5.54
N ALA A 8 11.04 -17.77 -6.22
CA ALA A 8 10.30 -16.56 -5.89
C ALA A 8 8.78 -16.77 -5.95
N LYS A 9 8.30 -17.39 -7.04
CA LYS A 9 6.88 -17.77 -7.19
C LYS A 9 6.44 -18.73 -6.10
N LYS A 10 7.27 -19.72 -5.75
CA LYS A 10 6.95 -20.67 -4.67
C LYS A 10 6.79 -19.98 -3.33
N ILE A 11 7.68 -19.04 -2.98
CA ILE A 11 7.59 -18.31 -1.71
C ILE A 11 6.39 -17.37 -1.68
N ALA A 12 6.11 -16.68 -2.78
CA ALA A 12 4.92 -15.85 -2.91
C ALA A 12 3.65 -16.69 -2.71
N TRP A 13 3.56 -17.87 -3.33
CA TRP A 13 2.42 -18.78 -3.13
C TRP A 13 2.31 -19.32 -1.71
N ILE A 14 3.42 -19.71 -1.09
CA ILE A 14 3.43 -20.13 0.32
C ILE A 14 2.95 -19.00 1.21
N SER A 15 3.39 -17.77 0.97
CA SER A 15 2.99 -16.57 1.71
C SER A 15 1.48 -16.32 1.59
N VAL A 16 0.95 -16.30 0.37
CA VAL A 16 -0.49 -16.10 0.09
C VAL A 16 -1.35 -17.17 0.77
N VAL A 17 -1.02 -18.45 0.56
CA VAL A 17 -1.79 -19.57 1.12
C VAL A 17 -1.72 -19.56 2.65
N SER A 18 -0.53 -19.30 3.22
CA SER A 18 -0.37 -19.22 4.67
C SER A 18 -1.16 -18.05 5.25
N ASN A 19 -1.15 -16.88 4.60
CA ASN A 19 -1.94 -15.72 5.03
C ASN A 19 -3.43 -16.06 5.03
N ILE A 20 -3.97 -16.65 3.96
CA ILE A 20 -5.40 -17.03 3.89
C ILE A 20 -5.77 -17.99 5.03
N ILE A 21 -4.97 -19.03 5.25
CA ILE A 21 -5.23 -20.02 6.31
C ILE A 21 -5.17 -19.36 7.70
N LEU A 22 -4.15 -18.55 7.97
CA LEU A 22 -3.98 -17.85 9.23
C LEU A 22 -5.13 -16.86 9.48
N THR A 23 -5.50 -16.08 8.46
CA THR A 23 -6.62 -15.12 8.53
C THR A 23 -7.92 -15.83 8.91
N LEU A 24 -8.30 -16.89 8.19
CA LEU A 24 -9.52 -17.64 8.49
C LEU A 24 -9.47 -18.27 9.88
N GLY A 25 -8.33 -18.87 10.25
CA GLY A 25 -8.15 -19.46 11.57
C GLY A 25 -8.31 -18.46 12.71
N LYS A 26 -7.69 -17.29 12.60
CA LYS A 26 -7.82 -16.19 13.57
C LYS A 26 -9.25 -15.69 13.68
N MET A 27 -9.92 -15.43 12.56
CA MET A 27 -11.29 -14.90 12.59
C MET A 27 -12.27 -15.90 13.21
N ILE A 28 -12.22 -17.17 12.80
CA ILE A 28 -13.13 -18.20 13.31
C ILE A 28 -12.87 -18.46 14.79
N ILE A 29 -11.60 -18.64 15.17
CA ILE A 29 -11.25 -19.03 16.54
C ILE A 29 -11.28 -17.84 17.49
N GLY A 30 -10.93 -16.64 17.03
CA GLY A 30 -11.09 -15.40 17.79
C GLY A 30 -12.55 -15.14 18.15
N TRP A 31 -13.46 -15.31 17.18
CA TRP A 31 -14.90 -15.17 17.43
C TRP A 31 -15.45 -16.28 18.34
N TYR A 32 -15.17 -17.55 18.04
CA TYR A 32 -15.65 -18.68 18.86
C TYR A 32 -15.07 -18.70 20.27
N GLY A 33 -13.84 -18.21 20.41
CA GLY A 33 -13.08 -18.25 21.64
C GLY A 33 -13.12 -16.96 22.46
N ASN A 34 -14.01 -16.01 22.12
CA ASN A 34 -14.21 -14.73 22.81
C ASN A 34 -12.92 -13.89 22.96
N SER A 35 -12.09 -13.85 21.91
CA SER A 35 -10.91 -12.98 21.84
C SER A 35 -11.09 -11.93 20.77
N ASP A 36 -11.33 -10.69 21.21
CA ASP A 36 -11.42 -9.55 20.32
C ASP A 36 -10.06 -9.27 19.68
N ALA A 37 -8.96 -9.48 20.41
CA ALA A 37 -7.63 -9.22 19.90
C ALA A 37 -7.25 -10.16 18.75
N VAL A 38 -7.54 -11.46 18.88
CA VAL A 38 -7.29 -12.45 17.83
C VAL A 38 -8.23 -12.23 16.65
N PHE A 39 -9.49 -11.86 16.91
CA PHE A 39 -10.42 -11.52 15.84
C PHE A 39 -9.97 -10.27 15.07
N ALA A 40 -9.53 -9.21 15.76
CA ALA A 40 -8.98 -8.00 15.17
C ALA A 40 -7.70 -8.26 14.38
N ASP A 41 -6.79 -9.10 14.89
CA ASP A 41 -5.60 -9.55 14.15
C ASP A 41 -5.98 -10.37 12.90
N GLY A 42 -7.08 -11.12 12.97
CA GLY A 42 -7.70 -11.78 11.82
C GLY A 42 -8.19 -10.79 10.76
N ILE A 43 -8.93 -9.76 11.17
CA ILE A 43 -9.40 -8.68 10.28
C ILE A 43 -8.21 -7.94 9.65
N HIS A 44 -7.17 -7.64 10.43
CA HIS A 44 -5.95 -7.01 9.93
C HIS A 44 -5.33 -7.86 8.82
N SER A 45 -5.10 -9.15 9.06
CA SER A 45 -4.58 -10.05 8.03
C SER A 45 -5.56 -10.27 6.85
N ALA A 46 -6.87 -10.06 7.05
CA ALA A 46 -7.85 -10.09 5.97
C ALA A 46 -7.73 -8.86 5.06
N ALA A 47 -7.43 -7.69 5.63
CA ALA A 47 -7.21 -6.46 4.87
C ALA A 47 -6.12 -6.63 3.81
N ASP A 48 -5.00 -7.25 4.18
CA ASP A 48 -3.87 -7.47 3.28
C ASP A 48 -4.19 -8.47 2.16
N VAL A 49 -4.97 -9.51 2.49
CA VAL A 49 -5.48 -10.48 1.51
C VAL A 49 -6.44 -9.78 0.53
N VAL A 50 -7.36 -8.94 1.03
CA VAL A 50 -8.29 -8.19 0.20
C VAL A 50 -7.56 -7.22 -0.72
N ALA A 51 -6.56 -6.49 -0.22
CA ALA A 51 -5.71 -5.62 -1.05
C ALA A 51 -5.05 -6.41 -2.19
N SER A 52 -4.48 -7.58 -1.88
CA SER A 52 -3.86 -8.46 -2.87
C SER A 52 -4.86 -8.97 -3.92
N VAL A 53 -6.06 -9.36 -3.50
CA VAL A 53 -7.13 -9.85 -4.39
C VAL A 53 -7.67 -8.74 -5.28
N ILE A 54 -7.78 -7.51 -4.77
CA ILE A 54 -8.22 -6.35 -5.54
C ILE A 54 -7.27 -6.01 -6.65
N VAL A 55 -5.98 -5.96 -6.36
CA VAL A 55 -4.95 -5.77 -7.39
C VAL A 55 -5.18 -6.82 -8.48
N LEU A 56 -5.30 -8.10 -8.14
CA LEU A 56 -5.53 -9.16 -9.14
C LEU A 56 -6.87 -9.05 -9.90
N SER A 57 -7.94 -8.58 -9.25
CA SER A 57 -9.28 -8.53 -9.83
C SER A 57 -9.48 -7.31 -10.74
N VAL A 58 -8.87 -6.18 -10.39
CA VAL A 58 -9.08 -4.88 -11.05
C VAL A 58 -7.97 -4.57 -12.04
N ILE A 59 -6.79 -5.19 -11.94
CA ILE A 59 -5.65 -4.92 -12.84
C ILE A 59 -6.00 -5.07 -14.32
N LYS A 60 -6.87 -6.03 -14.67
CA LYS A 60 -7.31 -6.20 -16.07
C LYS A 60 -8.11 -4.99 -16.57
N ILE A 61 -8.90 -4.38 -15.70
CA ILE A 61 -9.66 -3.17 -16.00
C ILE A 61 -8.73 -1.96 -15.98
N ALA A 62 -7.88 -1.84 -14.97
CA ALA A 62 -6.94 -0.72 -14.81
C ALA A 62 -5.92 -0.63 -15.96
N ASN A 63 -5.49 -1.77 -16.50
CA ASN A 63 -4.57 -1.86 -17.64
C ASN A 63 -5.26 -1.78 -19.00
N LYS A 64 -6.58 -1.54 -19.03
CA LYS A 64 -7.27 -1.30 -20.30
C LYS A 64 -6.76 0.04 -20.87
N PRO A 65 -6.26 0.06 -22.12
CA PRO A 65 -5.75 1.29 -22.74
C PRO A 65 -6.87 2.34 -22.88
N ALA A 66 -6.47 3.56 -23.23
CA ALA A 66 -7.41 4.63 -23.55
C ALA A 66 -8.42 4.22 -24.63
N ASP A 67 -9.68 4.62 -24.43
CA ASP A 67 -10.76 4.47 -25.40
C ASP A 67 -11.54 5.78 -25.56
N GLU A 68 -12.57 5.80 -26.41
CA GLU A 68 -13.34 7.02 -26.71
C GLU A 68 -14.06 7.59 -25.48
N GLU A 69 -14.49 6.73 -24.54
CA GLU A 69 -15.15 7.14 -23.31
C GLU A 69 -14.14 7.54 -22.22
N HIS A 70 -12.95 6.94 -22.24
CA HIS A 70 -11.86 7.18 -21.29
C HIS A 70 -10.55 7.53 -22.02
N PRO A 71 -10.38 8.78 -22.48
CA PRO A 71 -9.24 9.19 -23.31
C PRO A 71 -7.87 9.09 -22.63
N TYR A 72 -7.85 9.06 -21.28
CA TYR A 72 -6.62 8.90 -20.49
C TYR A 72 -6.42 7.47 -19.99
N GLY A 73 -7.28 6.52 -20.37
CA GLY A 73 -7.23 5.14 -19.89
C GLY A 73 -8.05 4.88 -18.63
N HIS A 74 -7.91 3.67 -18.10
CA HIS A 74 -8.73 3.16 -17.00
C HIS A 74 -7.97 3.04 -15.67
N GLY A 75 -6.77 3.61 -15.57
CA GLY A 75 -5.89 3.42 -14.41
C GLY A 75 -6.52 3.87 -13.08
N LYS A 76 -7.35 4.92 -13.09
CA LYS A 76 -8.11 5.36 -11.89
C LYS A 76 -9.07 4.31 -11.32
N ALA A 77 -9.43 3.25 -12.07
CA ALA A 77 -10.25 2.16 -11.55
C ALA A 77 -9.60 1.46 -10.34
N GLU A 78 -8.26 1.28 -10.36
CA GLU A 78 -7.51 0.73 -9.24
C GLU A 78 -7.62 1.61 -7.99
N VAL A 79 -7.43 2.92 -8.18
CA VAL A 79 -7.50 3.94 -7.12
C VAL A 79 -8.88 3.96 -6.46
N ILE A 80 -9.94 3.91 -7.26
CA ILE A 80 -11.33 3.89 -6.77
C ILE A 80 -11.58 2.67 -5.90
N VAL A 81 -11.17 1.48 -6.36
CA VAL A 81 -11.41 0.24 -5.60
C VAL A 81 -10.57 0.20 -4.33
N SER A 82 -9.31 0.65 -4.38
CA SER A 82 -8.48 0.83 -3.18
C SER A 82 -9.12 1.80 -2.18
N GLY A 83 -9.69 2.90 -2.66
CA GLY A 83 -10.46 3.85 -1.85
C GLY A 83 -11.68 3.21 -1.18
N VAL A 84 -12.48 2.44 -1.92
CA VAL A 84 -13.65 1.71 -1.36
C VAL A 84 -13.23 0.76 -0.24
N VAL A 85 -12.12 0.04 -0.41
CA VAL A 85 -11.60 -0.83 0.66
C VAL A 85 -11.05 -0.05 1.83
N GLY A 86 -10.35 1.06 1.58
CA GLY A 86 -9.97 2.00 2.63
C GLY A 86 -11.17 2.42 3.49
N ILE A 87 -12.33 2.73 2.87
CA ILE A 87 -13.58 3.05 3.60
C ILE A 87 -14.06 1.85 4.42
N LEU A 88 -14.10 0.65 3.84
CA LEU A 88 -14.55 -0.54 4.57
C LEU A 88 -13.66 -0.83 5.78
N LEU A 89 -12.34 -0.78 5.62
CA LEU A 89 -11.38 -0.97 6.71
C LEU A 89 -11.49 0.13 7.77
N PHE A 90 -11.75 1.37 7.35
CA PHE A 90 -12.00 2.47 8.28
C PHE A 90 -13.22 2.19 9.16
N LEU A 91 -14.35 1.80 8.56
CA LEU A 91 -15.57 1.43 9.30
C LEU A 91 -15.34 0.24 10.23
N VAL A 92 -14.63 -0.79 9.76
CA VAL A 92 -14.29 -1.96 10.57
C VAL A 92 -13.38 -1.57 11.74
N SER A 93 -12.38 -0.70 11.53
CA SER A 93 -11.51 -0.23 12.61
C SER A 93 -12.29 0.52 13.70
N ILE A 94 -13.26 1.36 13.31
CA ILE A 94 -14.14 2.05 14.25
C ILE A 94 -15.00 1.05 15.02
N TYR A 95 -15.56 0.05 14.34
CA TYR A 95 -16.35 -0.99 14.98
C TYR A 95 -15.54 -1.77 16.02
N VAL A 96 -14.32 -2.20 15.69
CA VAL A 96 -13.45 -2.94 16.63
C VAL A 96 -13.03 -2.06 17.82
N ILE A 97 -12.75 -0.77 17.60
CA ILE A 97 -12.49 0.17 18.70
C ILE A 97 -13.73 0.32 19.60
N TYR A 98 -14.91 0.44 19.01
CA TYR A 98 -16.17 0.56 19.75
C TYR A 98 -16.43 -0.68 20.62
N GLU A 99 -16.34 -1.88 20.05
CA GLU A 99 -16.48 -3.14 20.79
C GLU A 99 -15.42 -3.27 21.89
N GLY A 100 -14.17 -2.87 21.58
CA GLY A 100 -13.09 -2.83 22.55
C GLY A 100 -13.40 -1.94 23.75
N ILE A 101 -13.99 -0.75 23.54
CA ILE A 101 -14.36 0.20 24.60
C ILE A 101 -15.59 -0.30 25.38
N VAL A 102 -16.62 -0.76 24.69
CA VAL A 102 -17.86 -1.28 25.31
C VAL A 102 -17.57 -2.54 26.14
N GLY A 103 -16.58 -3.33 25.74
CA GLY A 103 -16.08 -4.48 26.49
C GLY A 103 -15.52 -4.17 27.87
N PHE A 104 -15.20 -2.91 28.18
CA PHE A 104 -14.83 -2.49 29.55
C PHE A 104 -16.04 -2.27 30.47
N ILE A 105 -17.23 -2.09 29.90
CA ILE A 105 -18.47 -1.73 30.62
C ILE A 105 -19.30 -2.98 30.95
N HIS A 106 -19.23 -4.01 30.11
CA HIS A 106 -19.98 -5.27 30.27
C HIS A 106 -19.20 -6.34 31.08
N PRO A 107 -19.87 -7.40 31.54
CA PRO A 107 -19.21 -8.50 32.24
C PRO A 107 -18.06 -9.06 31.42
N PHE A 108 -16.93 -9.24 32.08
CA PHE A 108 -15.71 -9.69 31.46
C PHE A 108 -15.81 -11.17 31.06
N GLU A 109 -15.67 -11.45 29.75
CA GLU A 109 -15.51 -12.81 29.23
C GLU A 109 -14.05 -13.04 28.88
N SER A 110 -13.43 -14.00 29.57
CA SER A 110 -12.06 -14.42 29.26
C SER A 110 -11.98 -15.10 27.89
N PRO A 111 -10.94 -14.81 27.10
CA PRO A 111 -10.55 -15.62 25.96
C PRO A 111 -10.31 -17.07 26.37
N THR A 112 -10.67 -18.01 25.49
CA THR A 112 -10.41 -19.44 25.75
C THR A 112 -8.93 -19.80 25.54
N MET A 113 -8.44 -20.88 26.17
CA MET A 113 -7.08 -21.38 25.92
C MET A 113 -6.79 -21.72 24.45
N LEU A 114 -7.82 -22.03 23.66
CA LEU A 114 -7.70 -22.26 22.22
C LEU A 114 -7.23 -20.98 21.50
N THR A 115 -7.75 -19.80 21.88
CA THR A 115 -7.34 -18.52 21.28
C THR A 115 -5.87 -18.21 21.52
N MET A 116 -5.35 -18.56 22.70
CA MET A 116 -3.93 -18.38 23.02
C MET A 116 -3.03 -19.20 22.09
N TRP A 117 -3.36 -20.48 21.88
CA TRP A 117 -2.60 -21.33 20.97
C TRP A 117 -2.62 -20.82 19.54
N VAL A 118 -3.76 -20.30 19.08
CA VAL A 118 -3.89 -19.70 17.73
C VAL A 118 -3.11 -18.40 17.62
N ALA A 119 -3.19 -17.52 18.61
CA ALA A 119 -2.46 -16.26 18.63
C ALA A 119 -0.94 -16.51 18.60
N LEU A 120 -0.48 -17.46 19.42
CA LEU A 120 0.93 -17.86 19.46
C LEU A 120 1.36 -18.52 18.15
N PHE A 121 0.56 -19.44 17.61
CA PHE A 121 0.83 -20.10 16.33
C PHE A 121 0.91 -19.08 15.19
N SER A 122 0.00 -18.10 15.15
CA SER A 122 0.03 -17.00 14.19
C SER A 122 1.32 -16.19 14.29
N TYR A 123 1.64 -15.71 15.49
CA TYR A 123 2.85 -14.92 15.72
C TYR A 123 4.11 -15.67 15.28
N VAL A 124 4.25 -16.93 15.69
CA VAL A 124 5.39 -17.77 15.30
C VAL A 124 5.41 -17.99 13.79
N SER A 125 4.26 -18.24 13.16
CA SER A 125 4.16 -18.46 11.72
C SER A 125 4.58 -17.21 10.94
N LYS A 126 4.11 -16.01 11.32
CA LYS A 126 4.52 -14.74 10.71
C LYS A 126 6.01 -14.48 10.88
N VAL A 127 6.60 -14.78 12.05
CA VAL A 127 8.05 -14.70 12.27
C VAL A 127 8.83 -15.65 11.35
N ILE A 128 8.35 -16.88 11.16
CA ILE A 128 8.97 -17.87 10.25
C ILE A 128 8.88 -17.39 8.81
N LEU A 129 7.70 -16.91 8.38
CA LEU A 129 7.48 -16.37 7.03
C LEU A 129 8.38 -15.16 6.77
N TYR A 130 8.42 -14.19 7.68
CA TYR A 130 9.32 -13.04 7.59
C TYR A 130 10.79 -13.46 7.42
N ARG A 131 11.30 -14.32 8.30
CA ARG A 131 12.70 -14.76 8.26
C ARG A 131 13.02 -15.54 6.98
N SER A 132 12.09 -16.38 6.52
CA SER A 132 12.27 -17.19 5.32
C SER A 132 12.25 -16.32 4.07
N SER A 133 11.27 -15.43 3.94
CA SER A 133 11.16 -14.49 2.83
C SER A 133 12.37 -13.54 2.80
N LEU A 134 12.78 -12.98 3.94
CA LEU A 134 13.93 -12.07 4.00
C LEU A 134 15.24 -12.77 3.64
N ARG A 135 15.43 -14.02 4.07
CA ARG A 135 16.62 -14.81 3.70
C ARG A 135 16.70 -14.98 2.19
N VAL A 136 15.58 -15.34 1.54
CA VAL A 136 15.56 -15.56 0.09
C VAL A 136 15.65 -14.24 -0.67
N ALA A 137 15.00 -13.19 -0.20
CA ALA A 137 15.12 -11.85 -0.76
C ALA A 137 16.58 -11.40 -0.85
N ARG A 138 17.35 -11.58 0.24
CA ARG A 138 18.79 -11.24 0.30
C ARG A 138 19.66 -12.16 -0.54
N GLN A 139 19.39 -13.47 -0.54
CA GLN A 139 20.16 -14.43 -1.35
C GLN A 139 19.99 -14.19 -2.86
N HIS A 140 18.85 -13.66 -3.28
CA HIS A 140 18.52 -13.48 -4.69
C HIS A 140 18.45 -12.01 -5.13
N ASN A 141 18.77 -11.06 -4.25
CA ASN A 141 18.63 -9.61 -4.47
C ASN A 141 17.25 -9.24 -5.08
N SER A 142 16.18 -9.83 -4.53
CA SER A 142 14.82 -9.64 -5.03
C SER A 142 14.05 -8.65 -4.17
N LYS A 143 13.86 -7.42 -4.69
CA LYS A 143 13.03 -6.38 -4.07
C LYS A 143 11.57 -6.83 -3.87
N ALA A 144 11.04 -7.64 -4.79
CA ALA A 144 9.67 -8.16 -4.68
C ALA A 144 9.49 -9.10 -3.47
N ILE A 145 10.44 -10.04 -3.24
CA ILE A 145 10.38 -10.91 -2.06
C ILE A 145 10.69 -10.11 -0.79
N GLU A 146 11.53 -9.09 -0.88
CA GLU A 146 11.80 -8.18 0.24
C GLU A 146 10.54 -7.44 0.68
N ALA A 147 9.73 -6.94 -0.26
CA ALA A 147 8.43 -6.33 0.04
C ALA A 147 7.50 -7.31 0.78
N ILE A 148 7.39 -8.55 0.30
CA ILE A 148 6.62 -9.62 0.98
C ILE A 148 7.16 -9.89 2.41
N ALA A 149 8.47 -9.83 2.60
CA ALA A 149 9.04 -9.99 3.93
C ALA A 149 8.65 -8.83 4.86
N PHE A 150 8.72 -7.58 4.37
CA PHE A 150 8.33 -6.42 5.17
C PHE A 150 6.83 -6.37 5.48
N ASP A 151 5.99 -6.87 4.57
CA ASP A 151 4.57 -7.10 4.82
C ASP A 151 4.36 -8.03 6.03
N HIS A 152 4.99 -9.21 6.02
CA HIS A 152 4.99 -10.11 7.18
C HIS A 152 5.54 -9.47 8.46
N LYS A 153 6.49 -8.52 8.34
CA LYS A 153 7.00 -7.81 9.51
C LYS A 153 5.96 -6.87 10.12
N ALA A 154 5.13 -6.23 9.30
CA ALA A 154 4.02 -5.40 9.78
C ALA A 154 2.99 -6.27 10.52
N ASP A 155 2.61 -7.41 9.94
CA ASP A 155 1.69 -8.38 10.56
C ASP A 155 2.16 -8.89 11.93
N ILE A 156 3.48 -9.09 12.11
CA ILE A 156 4.05 -9.57 13.38
C ILE A 156 3.65 -8.65 14.52
N ALA A 157 3.56 -7.34 14.29
CA ALA A 157 3.18 -6.39 15.33
C ALA A 157 1.75 -6.64 15.84
N ALA A 158 0.80 -6.85 14.93
CA ALA A 158 -0.59 -7.15 15.28
C ALA A 158 -0.72 -8.52 15.96
N SER A 159 -0.11 -9.57 15.38
CA SER A 159 -0.17 -10.92 15.94
C SER A 159 0.54 -11.04 17.29
N MET A 160 1.62 -10.29 17.51
CA MET A 160 2.29 -10.21 18.80
C MET A 160 1.42 -9.50 19.84
N ALA A 161 0.79 -8.38 19.48
CA ALA A 161 -0.11 -7.66 20.37
C ALA A 161 -1.28 -8.56 20.80
N ALA A 162 -1.90 -9.28 19.86
CA ALA A 162 -2.97 -10.23 20.16
C ALA A 162 -2.50 -11.37 21.08
N ALA A 163 -1.34 -11.99 20.79
CA ALA A 163 -0.80 -13.06 21.62
C ALA A 163 -0.49 -12.60 23.06
N ILE A 164 0.08 -11.40 23.23
CA ILE A 164 0.34 -10.82 24.55
C ILE A 164 -0.98 -10.49 25.25
N GLY A 165 -1.96 -9.90 24.56
CA GLY A 165 -3.26 -9.54 25.12
C GLY A 165 -4.00 -10.75 25.68
N VAL A 166 -4.09 -11.82 24.90
CA VAL A 166 -4.71 -13.08 25.33
C VAL A 166 -3.94 -13.71 26.50
N LEU A 167 -2.61 -13.72 26.45
CA LEU A 167 -1.77 -14.25 27.54
C LEU A 167 -2.03 -13.50 28.86
N LEU A 168 -2.06 -12.16 28.81
CA LEU A 168 -2.33 -11.33 29.98
C LEU A 168 -3.73 -11.60 30.52
N SER A 169 -4.73 -11.68 29.64
CA SER A 169 -6.11 -11.98 30.01
C SER A 169 -6.23 -13.32 30.76
N LEU A 170 -5.63 -14.38 30.22
CA LEU A 170 -5.62 -15.71 30.83
C LEU A 170 -4.82 -15.77 32.15
N ALA A 171 -3.72 -15.01 32.23
CA ALA A 171 -2.95 -14.90 33.47
C ALA A 171 -3.76 -14.14 34.54
N GLY A 172 -4.49 -13.10 34.15
CA GLY A 172 -5.40 -12.37 35.04
C GLY A 172 -6.45 -13.27 35.66
N GLU A 173 -7.07 -14.13 34.86
CA GLU A 173 -8.07 -15.10 35.34
C GLU A 173 -7.44 -16.15 36.26
N ARG A 174 -6.26 -16.68 35.91
CA ARG A 174 -5.60 -17.73 36.69
C ARG A 174 -5.04 -17.25 38.03
N PHE A 175 -4.56 -16.01 38.10
CA PHE A 175 -3.92 -15.43 39.29
C PHE A 175 -4.81 -14.44 40.04
N ASP A 176 -6.07 -14.28 39.63
CA ASP A 176 -7.06 -13.35 40.21
C ASP A 176 -6.58 -11.89 40.22
N ILE A 177 -5.94 -11.47 39.13
CA ILE A 177 -5.39 -10.11 38.95
C ILE A 177 -6.33 -9.32 38.04
N GLY A 178 -7.23 -8.54 38.64
CA GLY A 178 -8.33 -7.87 37.93
C GLY A 178 -7.94 -6.97 36.75
N PHE A 179 -6.79 -6.27 36.80
CA PHE A 179 -6.38 -5.40 35.69
C PHE A 179 -5.91 -6.17 34.45
N LEU A 180 -5.39 -7.39 34.63
CA LEU A 180 -4.85 -8.20 33.53
C LEU A 180 -5.93 -8.82 32.66
N LEU A 181 -7.14 -9.00 33.22
CA LEU A 181 -8.32 -9.48 32.51
C LEU A 181 -8.55 -8.68 31.22
N TYR A 182 -8.39 -7.35 31.27
CA TYR A 182 -8.59 -6.48 30.10
C TYR A 182 -7.48 -6.53 29.04
N GLY A 183 -6.47 -7.39 29.20
CA GLY A 183 -5.34 -7.50 28.26
C GLY A 183 -5.77 -7.73 26.82
N ASP A 184 -6.77 -8.58 26.59
CA ASP A 184 -7.31 -8.86 25.25
C ASP A 184 -8.00 -7.62 24.65
N LYS A 185 -8.82 -6.91 25.42
CA LYS A 185 -9.51 -5.69 24.94
C LYS A 185 -8.52 -4.58 24.60
N VAL A 186 -7.48 -4.38 25.42
CA VAL A 186 -6.41 -3.40 25.14
C VAL A 186 -5.66 -3.78 23.87
N ALA A 187 -5.31 -5.05 23.69
CA ALA A 187 -4.67 -5.54 22.48
C ALA A 187 -5.55 -5.38 21.24
N SER A 188 -6.86 -5.64 21.36
CA SER A 188 -7.84 -5.43 20.29
C SER A 188 -7.86 -3.96 19.83
N ILE A 189 -7.95 -3.01 20.76
CA ILE A 189 -7.91 -1.57 20.44
C ILE A 189 -6.61 -1.19 19.74
N PHE A 190 -5.48 -1.73 20.21
CA PHE A 190 -4.19 -1.50 19.56
C PHE A 190 -4.14 -2.03 18.13
N VAL A 191 -4.63 -3.26 17.88
CA VAL A 191 -4.70 -3.83 16.53
C VAL A 191 -5.68 -3.04 15.66
N ALA A 192 -6.81 -2.59 16.21
CA ALA A 192 -7.76 -1.75 15.51
C ALA A 192 -7.14 -0.40 15.08
N TYR A 193 -6.26 0.17 15.91
CA TYR A 193 -5.47 1.35 15.52
C TYR A 193 -4.52 1.06 14.34
N LEU A 194 -3.92 -0.13 14.27
CA LEU A 194 -3.10 -0.53 13.12
C LEU A 194 -3.95 -0.62 11.83
N ILE A 195 -5.14 -1.22 11.92
CA ILE A 195 -6.10 -1.27 10.80
C ILE A 195 -6.51 0.13 10.38
N PHE A 196 -6.83 1.02 11.34
CA PHE A 196 -7.15 2.41 11.07
C PHE A 196 -6.04 3.14 10.32
N LYS A 197 -4.77 2.90 10.69
CA LYS A 197 -3.63 3.52 10.02
C LYS A 197 -3.58 3.11 8.54
N ILE A 198 -3.75 1.83 8.25
CA ILE A 198 -3.81 1.31 6.87
C ILE A 198 -4.97 1.93 6.11
N ALA A 199 -6.17 1.92 6.70
CA ALA A 199 -7.36 2.50 6.10
C ALA A 199 -7.17 3.99 5.76
N LYS A 200 -6.58 4.76 6.69
CA LYS A 200 -6.25 6.17 6.49
C LYS A 200 -5.25 6.37 5.36
N GLU A 201 -4.21 5.56 5.29
CA GLU A 201 -3.19 5.63 4.23
C GLU A 201 -3.81 5.37 2.86
N MET A 202 -4.55 4.27 2.71
CA MET A 202 -5.27 3.93 1.48
C MET A 202 -6.27 5.03 1.05
N LEU A 203 -7.00 5.60 2.01
CA LEU A 203 -7.93 6.70 1.72
C LEU A 203 -7.20 7.96 1.28
N THR A 204 -6.11 8.32 1.98
CA THR A 204 -5.33 9.52 1.66
C THR A 204 -4.73 9.40 0.26
N GLU A 205 -4.13 8.26 -0.06
CA GLU A 205 -3.57 7.97 -1.39
C GLU A 205 -4.66 8.01 -2.46
N ALA A 206 -5.82 7.36 -2.22
CA ALA A 206 -6.92 7.40 -3.15
C ALA A 206 -7.44 8.82 -3.41
N PHE A 207 -7.63 9.63 -2.36
CA PHE A 207 -8.05 11.03 -2.50
C PHE A 207 -6.99 11.86 -3.21
N ASP A 208 -5.72 11.70 -2.87
CA ASP A 208 -4.61 12.44 -3.48
C ASP A 208 -4.53 12.16 -4.99
N ILE A 209 -4.61 10.90 -5.41
CA ILE A 209 -4.58 10.54 -6.84
C ILE A 209 -5.85 11.02 -7.55
N LEU A 210 -7.03 10.88 -6.93
CA LEU A 210 -8.29 11.35 -7.53
C LEU A 210 -8.34 12.87 -7.69
N LEU A 211 -7.74 13.63 -6.76
CA LEU A 211 -7.59 15.08 -6.82
C LEU A 211 -6.40 15.54 -7.67
N GLU A 212 -5.70 14.60 -8.31
CA GLU A 212 -4.55 14.85 -9.18
C GLU A 212 -3.42 15.60 -8.47
N ARG A 213 -3.14 15.17 -7.22
CA ARG A 213 -1.97 15.62 -6.47
C ARG A 213 -0.72 15.41 -7.33
N ASN A 214 0.18 16.39 -7.27
CA ASN A 214 1.48 16.29 -7.94
C ASN A 214 2.27 15.12 -7.34
N ILE A 215 3.08 14.44 -8.16
CA ILE A 215 4.02 13.43 -7.67
C ILE A 215 4.93 14.01 -6.58
N ASN A 216 5.60 13.13 -5.85
CA ASN A 216 6.51 13.55 -4.79
C ASN A 216 7.57 14.54 -5.31
N HIS A 217 8.05 15.41 -4.41
CA HIS A 217 8.96 16.48 -4.81
C HIS A 217 10.30 15.94 -5.33
N GLU A 218 10.78 14.80 -4.80
CA GLU A 218 12.06 14.21 -5.20
C GLU A 218 12.04 13.76 -6.67
N THR A 219 11.08 12.94 -7.07
CA THR A 219 10.89 12.49 -8.46
C THR A 219 10.60 13.66 -9.39
N LEU A 220 9.82 14.65 -8.94
CA LEU A 220 9.60 15.86 -9.74
C LEU A 220 10.91 16.62 -10.02
N GLN A 221 11.82 16.70 -9.05
CA GLN A 221 13.14 17.33 -9.25
C GLN A 221 14.04 16.51 -10.17
N GLU A 222 13.92 15.19 -10.18
CA GLU A 222 14.61 14.35 -11.14
C GLU A 222 14.15 14.65 -12.58
N TYR A 223 12.83 14.79 -12.81
CA TYR A 223 12.29 15.18 -14.11
C TYR A 223 12.82 16.54 -14.56
N ILE A 224 12.82 17.52 -13.65
CA ILE A 224 13.39 18.87 -13.90
C ILE A 224 14.87 18.78 -14.27
N THR A 225 15.62 17.93 -13.58
CA THR A 225 17.06 17.72 -13.84
C THR A 225 17.30 17.16 -15.24
N ILE A 226 16.43 16.27 -15.73
CA ILE A 226 16.51 15.73 -17.09
C ILE A 226 16.19 16.81 -18.12
N ILE A 227 15.11 17.56 -17.91
CA ILE A 227 14.67 18.63 -18.82
C ILE A 227 15.74 19.72 -18.93
N ASN A 228 16.39 20.09 -17.82
CA ASN A 228 17.44 21.11 -17.81
C ASN A 228 18.74 20.69 -18.51
N LYS A 229 18.92 19.41 -18.89
CA LYS A 229 20.06 18.97 -19.70
C LYS A 229 19.92 19.37 -21.17
N PHE A 230 18.73 19.76 -21.63
CA PHE A 230 18.50 20.19 -23.00
C PHE A 230 18.85 21.68 -23.15
N PRO A 231 19.93 22.05 -23.88
CA PRO A 231 20.40 23.43 -23.95
C PRO A 231 19.42 24.38 -24.66
N GLU A 232 18.50 23.85 -25.46
CA GLU A 232 17.46 24.62 -26.16
C GLU A 232 16.34 25.09 -25.22
N VAL A 233 16.19 24.45 -24.05
CA VAL A 233 15.23 24.88 -23.03
C VAL A 233 15.78 26.09 -22.31
N ARG A 234 15.23 27.27 -22.62
CA ARG A 234 15.66 28.53 -22.00
C ARG A 234 15.08 28.70 -20.60
N ARG A 235 13.84 28.24 -20.40
CA ARG A 235 13.14 28.31 -19.12
C ARG A 235 12.09 27.22 -19.02
N LEU A 236 11.99 26.59 -17.85
CA LEU A 236 10.86 25.73 -17.49
C LEU A 236 9.79 26.59 -16.82
N ASP A 237 8.73 26.92 -17.54
CA ASP A 237 7.65 27.78 -17.03
C ASP A 237 6.74 27.02 -16.06
N ARG A 238 6.51 25.74 -16.34
CA ARG A 238 5.65 24.88 -15.52
C ARG A 238 5.95 23.41 -15.72
N ILE A 239 5.94 22.66 -14.63
CA ILE A 239 5.86 21.20 -14.63
C ILE A 239 4.73 20.76 -13.70
N ARG A 240 3.94 19.79 -14.16
CA ARG A 240 2.98 19.03 -13.35
C ARG A 240 3.13 17.58 -13.74
N ALA A 241 3.14 16.69 -12.77
CA ALA A 241 3.08 15.27 -13.01
C ALA A 241 2.09 14.65 -12.04
N ARG A 242 1.12 13.91 -12.54
CA ARG A 242 0.04 13.32 -11.73
C ARG A 242 0.00 11.82 -11.94
N GLU A 243 -0.28 11.09 -10.88
CA GLU A 243 -0.56 9.66 -10.97
C GLU A 243 -1.96 9.44 -11.56
N HIS A 244 -2.10 8.39 -12.35
CA HIS A 244 -3.34 7.96 -12.97
C HIS A 244 -3.49 6.44 -12.78
N GLY A 245 -3.54 6.02 -11.52
CA GLY A 245 -3.40 4.60 -11.17
C GLY A 245 -1.92 4.21 -11.18
N HIS A 246 -1.56 3.21 -11.97
CA HIS A 246 -0.20 2.65 -12.00
C HIS A 246 0.80 3.39 -12.92
N TYR A 247 0.36 4.42 -13.65
CA TYR A 247 1.22 5.26 -14.49
C TYR A 247 1.06 6.76 -14.20
N VAL A 248 2.00 7.55 -14.70
CA VAL A 248 2.11 8.99 -14.51
C VAL A 248 1.84 9.71 -15.82
N LEU A 249 1.09 10.81 -15.74
CA LEU A 249 0.88 11.75 -16.83
C LEU A 249 1.63 13.05 -16.51
N VAL A 250 2.44 13.53 -17.44
CA VAL A 250 3.29 14.71 -17.25
C VAL A 250 2.86 15.83 -18.19
N ASP A 251 2.61 17.02 -17.64
CA ASP A 251 2.37 18.25 -18.39
C ASP A 251 3.52 19.24 -18.19
N LEU A 252 4.12 19.67 -19.30
CA LEU A 252 5.23 20.61 -19.34
C LEU A 252 4.84 21.89 -20.09
N ARG A 253 5.32 23.01 -19.59
CA ARG A 253 5.41 24.26 -20.35
C ARG A 253 6.86 24.72 -20.32
N ILE A 254 7.48 24.76 -21.49
CA ILE A 254 8.87 25.18 -21.64
C ILE A 254 8.94 26.37 -22.59
N SER A 255 9.83 27.30 -22.31
CA SER A 255 10.16 28.40 -23.19
C SER A 255 11.41 28.08 -24.00
N ILE A 256 11.33 28.26 -25.32
CA ILE A 256 12.42 28.06 -26.27
C ILE A 256 12.68 29.34 -27.05
N ASP A 257 13.84 29.46 -27.70
CA ASP A 257 14.18 30.64 -28.50
C ASP A 257 13.09 30.98 -29.54
N HIS A 258 12.63 32.23 -29.57
CA HIS A 258 11.51 32.66 -30.42
C HIS A 258 11.84 32.65 -31.93
N PHE A 259 13.11 32.55 -32.31
CA PHE A 259 13.50 32.37 -33.71
C PHE A 259 13.38 30.92 -34.20
N LYS A 260 13.13 29.95 -33.29
CA LYS A 260 12.97 28.54 -33.66
C LYS A 260 11.70 28.31 -34.45
N THR A 261 11.80 27.47 -35.47
CA THR A 261 10.63 27.01 -36.23
C THR A 261 9.77 26.06 -35.39
N ILE A 262 8.48 25.94 -35.76
CA ILE A 262 7.56 24.97 -35.14
C ILE A 262 8.14 23.54 -35.19
N LYS A 263 8.82 23.19 -36.30
CA LYS A 263 9.45 21.88 -36.45
C LYS A 263 10.57 21.67 -35.43
N GLU A 264 11.48 22.62 -35.27
CA GLU A 264 12.57 22.49 -34.29
C GLU A 264 12.03 22.41 -32.85
N GLY A 265 10.99 23.20 -32.55
CA GLY A 265 10.30 23.09 -31.27
C GLY A 265 9.65 21.72 -31.06
N HIS A 266 8.97 21.20 -32.08
CA HIS A 266 8.37 19.86 -32.04
C HIS A 266 9.43 18.75 -31.88
N ASP A 267 10.56 18.86 -32.59
CA ASP A 267 11.67 17.90 -32.50
C ASP A 267 12.27 17.92 -31.07
N LEU A 268 12.42 19.10 -30.45
CA LEU A 268 12.85 19.21 -29.05
C LEU A 268 11.82 18.61 -28.09
N ALA A 269 10.53 18.94 -28.24
CA ALA A 269 9.48 18.40 -27.40
C ALA A 269 9.43 16.85 -27.48
N LYS A 270 9.60 16.30 -28.69
CA LYS A 270 9.69 14.86 -28.90
C LYS A 270 10.90 14.26 -28.18
N ALA A 271 12.07 14.89 -28.29
CA ALA A 271 13.29 14.41 -27.63
C ALA A 271 13.17 14.43 -26.08
N ILE A 272 12.56 15.48 -25.50
CA ILE A 272 12.30 15.54 -24.05
C ILE A 272 11.31 14.46 -23.63
N LYS A 273 10.22 14.27 -24.40
CA LYS A 273 9.23 13.22 -24.14
C LYS A 273 9.87 11.83 -24.14
N GLU A 274 10.59 11.47 -25.20
CA GLU A 274 11.27 10.18 -25.32
C GLU A 274 12.26 9.98 -24.19
N LYS A 275 13.05 11.01 -23.85
CA LYS A 275 14.05 10.91 -22.78
C LYS A 275 13.43 10.66 -21.40
N LEU A 276 12.29 11.28 -21.09
CA LEU A 276 11.57 11.04 -19.83
C LEU A 276 10.98 9.62 -19.80
N MET A 277 10.34 9.19 -20.88
CA MET A 277 9.73 7.85 -20.97
C MET A 277 10.77 6.72 -20.99
N ASP A 278 11.98 6.97 -21.52
CA ASP A 278 13.09 6.00 -21.53
C ASP A 278 13.75 5.85 -20.15
N GLU A 279 13.77 6.90 -19.32
CA GLU A 279 14.31 6.84 -17.96
C GLU A 279 13.27 6.35 -16.93
N TYR A 280 11.99 6.55 -17.20
CA TYR A 280 10.89 6.20 -16.29
C TYR A 280 9.80 5.41 -17.02
N ASP A 281 9.85 4.09 -16.86
CA ASP A 281 8.90 3.14 -17.45
C ASP A 281 7.42 3.38 -17.03
N ASN A 282 7.19 4.13 -15.95
CA ASN A 282 5.85 4.42 -15.44
C ASN A 282 5.24 5.71 -16.02
N ILE A 283 5.94 6.45 -16.90
CA ILE A 283 5.37 7.60 -17.60
C ILE A 283 4.66 7.12 -18.86
N GLU A 284 3.33 7.24 -18.89
CA GLU A 284 2.53 6.83 -20.06
C GLU A 284 2.46 7.95 -21.10
N GLU A 285 2.35 9.21 -20.64
CA GLU A 285 2.20 10.36 -21.51
C GLU A 285 2.94 11.59 -21.00
N VAL A 286 3.57 12.31 -21.92
CA VAL A 286 4.16 13.65 -21.70
C VAL A 286 3.55 14.62 -22.71
N LEU A 287 2.82 15.62 -22.21
CA LEU A 287 2.30 16.73 -22.99
C LEU A 287 3.21 17.95 -22.81
N ILE A 288 3.76 18.49 -23.90
CA ILE A 288 4.67 19.64 -23.85
C ILE A 288 4.08 20.81 -24.63
N HIS A 289 3.85 21.91 -23.95
CA HIS A 289 3.52 23.19 -24.55
C HIS A 289 4.78 24.06 -24.70
N LEU A 290 4.98 24.62 -25.88
CA LEU A 290 6.12 25.46 -26.20
C LEU A 290 5.72 26.93 -26.16
N ASN A 291 6.45 27.70 -25.36
CA ASN A 291 6.35 29.16 -25.31
C ASN A 291 7.56 29.80 -26.01
N PRO A 292 7.40 30.95 -26.67
CA PRO A 292 8.53 31.75 -27.10
C PRO A 292 9.22 32.40 -25.89
N TYR A 293 10.54 32.26 -25.82
CA TYR A 293 11.40 32.98 -24.89
C TYR A 293 11.83 34.30 -25.55
N PHE A 294 11.43 35.40 -24.92
CA PHE A 294 11.95 36.73 -25.20
C PHE A 294 12.96 37.06 -24.10
N PRO A 295 14.22 37.41 -24.43
CA PRO A 295 15.13 37.97 -23.45
C PRO A 295 14.48 39.24 -22.87
N GLU A 296 14.39 39.35 -21.54
CA GLU A 296 13.94 40.58 -20.89
C GLU A 296 14.98 41.68 -21.17
N ASN A 297 14.65 42.57 -22.13
CA ASN A 297 15.36 43.78 -22.54
C ASN A 297 16.77 43.58 -23.14
N GLU A 298 16.83 43.59 -24.48
CA GLU A 298 17.65 44.60 -25.18
C GLU A 298 16.83 45.89 -25.33
#